data_AF-X1HMR1-F1
#
_entry.id   AF-X1HMR1-F1
#
_cell.length_a   1.000
_cell.length_b   1.000
_cell.length_c   1.000
_cell.angle_alpha   90.00
_cell.angle_beta   90.00
_cell.angle_gamma   90.00
#
_symmetry.space_group_name_H-M   'P 1'
#
loop_
_entity.id
_entity.type
_entity.pdbx_description
1 polymer ?
#
loop_
_entity_poly.entity_id
_entity_poly.type
_entity_poly.pdbx_seq_one_letter_code
_entity_poly.pdbx_strand_id
1 'polypeptide(L)'
;MFSFVTLILAWFILFFVGRSQNLHFIIKTILVWLMLMYIGINIIGYIMRSVVPALSPLSPPDDLREDAKKLFNREIQFNRRADIALSLIFLILTAAYLIAIYHYWNIVLVSSAVLVMIGRLPDLLWEIRTGQRVTKTNMPKGVFSKIGVVIDFLTLPLTWYALYKWVP
;
A
#
# COMPACT_ATOMS: atom_id res chain seq x y z
N MET A 1 20.52 -7.75 10.66
CA MET A 1 19.22 -7.06 10.43
C MET A 1 18.10 -7.52 11.37
N PHE A 2 18.04 -8.80 11.78
CA PHE A 2 17.09 -9.25 12.81
C PHE A 2 17.17 -8.44 14.11
N SER A 3 18.38 -8.06 14.54
CA SER A 3 18.63 -7.41 15.84
C SER A 3 17.92 -6.06 16.04
N PHE A 4 17.77 -5.24 14.99
CA PHE A 4 17.12 -3.92 15.10
C PHE A 4 15.59 -4.04 15.13
N VAL A 5 15.02 -4.91 14.31
CA VAL A 5 13.58 -5.19 14.30
C VAL A 5 13.15 -5.86 15.61
N THR A 6 13.96 -6.79 16.15
CA THR A 6 13.71 -7.39 17.46
C THR A 6 13.86 -6.40 18.60
N LEU A 7 14.75 -5.41 18.49
CA LEU A 7 14.88 -4.33 19.49
C LEU A 7 13.66 -3.42 19.50
N ILE A 8 13.13 -3.05 18.33
CA ILE A 8 11.89 -2.26 18.22
C ILE A 8 10.70 -3.06 18.75
N LEU A 9 10.58 -4.34 18.40
CA LEU A 9 9.53 -5.22 18.92
C LEU A 9 9.65 -5.43 20.42
N ALA A 10 10.86 -5.64 20.94
CA ALA A 10 11.10 -5.81 22.38
C ALA A 10 10.80 -4.53 23.15
N TRP A 11 11.21 -3.37 22.64
CA TRP A 11 10.87 -2.06 23.21
C TRP A 11 9.35 -1.81 23.17
N PHE A 12 8.69 -2.16 22.06
CA PHE A 12 7.25 -2.06 21.91
C PHE A 12 6.52 -3.00 22.90
N ILE A 13 6.95 -4.25 23.06
CA ILE A 13 6.35 -5.18 24.02
C ILE A 13 6.58 -4.70 25.46
N LEU A 14 7.79 -4.24 25.81
CA LEU A 14 8.13 -3.77 27.15
C LEU A 14 7.41 -2.47 27.54
N PHE A 15 7.23 -1.54 26.60
CA PHE A 15 6.49 -0.30 26.84
C PHE A 15 5.00 -0.55 27.08
N PHE A 16 4.44 -1.61 26.47
CA PHE A 16 3.00 -1.89 26.48
C PHE A 16 2.50 -2.82 27.59
N VAL A 17 3.33 -3.78 28.03
CA VAL A 17 2.94 -4.83 29.01
C VAL A 17 2.74 -4.30 30.44
N GLY A 18 3.22 -3.09 30.77
CA GLY A 18 3.21 -2.57 32.14
C GLY A 18 1.88 -2.04 32.71
N ARG A 19 0.77 -1.95 31.95
CA ARG A 19 -0.52 -1.41 32.45
C ARG A 19 -1.71 -2.22 31.91
N SER A 20 -2.51 -2.85 32.79
CA SER A 20 -3.60 -3.76 32.38
C SER A 20 -4.78 -3.09 31.66
N GLN A 21 -4.93 -1.76 31.74
CA GLN A 21 -5.89 -1.01 30.89
C GLN A 21 -5.44 -0.88 29.42
N ASN A 22 -4.21 -1.27 29.09
CA ASN A 22 -3.67 -1.15 27.73
C ASN A 22 -4.15 -2.27 26.79
N LEU A 23 -4.59 -3.43 27.29
CA LEU A 23 -4.85 -4.59 26.42
C LEU A 23 -5.94 -4.30 25.38
N HIS A 24 -7.02 -3.64 25.78
CA HIS A 24 -8.09 -3.23 24.87
C HIS A 24 -7.59 -2.24 23.80
N PHE A 25 -6.70 -1.31 24.15
CA PHE A 25 -6.10 -0.36 23.21
C PHE A 25 -5.14 -1.04 22.24
N ILE A 26 -4.35 -2.01 22.70
CA ILE A 26 -3.47 -2.81 21.85
C ILE A 26 -4.28 -3.55 20.80
N ILE A 27 -5.34 -4.25 21.23
CA ILE A 27 -6.20 -5.02 20.32
C ILE A 27 -6.87 -4.08 19.30
N LYS A 28 -7.45 -2.96 19.74
CA LYS A 28 -8.03 -1.94 18.83
C LYS A 28 -7.00 -1.42 17.83
N THR A 29 -5.78 -1.15 18.28
CA THR A 29 -4.69 -0.68 17.42
C THR A 29 -4.34 -1.70 16.36
N ILE A 30 -4.17 -2.96 16.72
CA ILE A 30 -3.84 -4.03 15.77
C ILE A 30 -4.98 -4.18 14.75
N LEU A 31 -6.24 -4.18 15.20
CA LEU A 31 -7.39 -4.29 14.30
C LEU A 31 -7.50 -3.12 13.32
N VAL A 32 -7.38 -1.89 13.81
CA VAL A 32 -7.41 -0.69 12.96
C VAL A 32 -6.23 -0.69 11.99
N TRP A 33 -5.03 -1.01 12.46
CA TRP A 33 -3.84 -1.11 11.62
C TRP A 33 -4.00 -2.16 10.50
N LEU A 34 -4.55 -3.34 10.83
CA LEU A 34 -4.86 -4.37 9.83
C LEU A 34 -5.91 -3.90 8.82
N MET A 35 -6.94 -3.16 9.26
CA MET A 35 -7.93 -2.57 8.36
C MET A 35 -7.32 -1.52 7.44
N LEU A 36 -6.47 -0.62 7.96
CA LEU A 36 -5.75 0.37 7.17
C LEU A 36 -4.87 -0.32 6.12
N MET A 37 -4.16 -1.37 6.53
CA MET A 37 -3.33 -2.18 5.63
C MET A 37 -4.16 -2.87 4.55
N TYR A 38 -5.25 -3.54 4.92
CA TYR A 38 -6.10 -4.24 3.96
C TYR A 38 -6.73 -3.30 2.95
N ILE A 39 -7.35 -2.21 3.40
CA ILE A 39 -8.02 -1.25 2.52
C ILE A 39 -6.98 -0.48 1.69
N GLY A 40 -5.94 0.03 2.34
CA GLY A 40 -4.89 0.82 1.71
C GLY A 40 -4.15 0.07 0.61
N ILE A 41 -3.73 -1.18 0.87
CA ILE A 41 -3.03 -2.03 -0.13
C ILE A 41 -3.90 -2.27 -1.35
N ASN A 42 -5.18 -2.57 -1.16
CA ASN A 42 -6.07 -2.85 -2.28
C ASN A 42 -6.26 -1.61 -3.14
N ILE A 43 -6.58 -0.46 -2.52
CA ILE A 43 -6.82 0.80 -3.25
C ILE A 43 -5.56 1.23 -4.02
N ILE A 44 -4.40 1.31 -3.36
CA ILE A 44 -3.17 1.75 -4.01
C ILE A 44 -2.69 0.74 -5.06
N GLY A 45 -2.93 -0.55 -4.83
CA GLY A 45 -2.64 -1.62 -5.79
C GLY A 45 -3.39 -1.45 -7.11
N TYR A 46 -4.68 -1.10 -7.05
CA TYR A 46 -5.45 -0.81 -8.27
C TYR A 46 -4.96 0.45 -9.00
N ILE A 47 -4.63 1.52 -8.26
CA ILE A 47 -4.06 2.74 -8.86
C ILE A 47 -2.75 2.40 -9.56
N MET A 48 -1.82 1.73 -8.89
CA MET A 48 -0.49 1.44 -9.45
C MET A 48 -0.57 0.51 -10.66
N ARG A 49 -1.39 -0.54 -10.60
CA ARG A 49 -1.59 -1.45 -11.74
C ARG A 49 -2.22 -0.76 -12.94
N SER A 50 -2.95 0.31 -12.73
CA SER A 50 -3.60 1.06 -13.82
C SER A 50 -2.72 2.19 -14.37
N VAL A 51 -2.01 2.92 -13.49
CA VAL A 51 -1.17 4.07 -13.88
C VAL A 51 0.15 3.64 -14.50
N VAL A 52 0.81 2.61 -13.97
CA VAL A 52 2.16 2.23 -14.42
C VAL A 52 2.19 1.76 -15.89
N PRO A 53 1.27 0.88 -16.36
CA PRO A 53 1.19 0.54 -17.78
C PRO A 53 0.84 1.74 -18.66
N ALA A 54 0.00 2.66 -18.17
CA ALA A 54 -0.35 3.89 -18.90
C ALA A 54 0.85 4.84 -19.10
N LEU A 55 1.85 4.78 -18.20
CA LEU A 55 3.10 5.55 -18.28
C LEU A 55 4.21 4.84 -19.06
N SER A 56 4.13 3.51 -19.22
CA SER A 56 5.12 2.69 -19.94
C SER A 56 4.46 1.97 -21.11
N PRO A 57 4.27 2.64 -22.27
CA PRO A 57 3.56 2.07 -23.39
C PRO A 57 4.29 0.81 -23.90
N LEU A 58 3.57 -0.31 -23.90
CA LEU A 58 4.02 -1.55 -24.54
C LEU A 58 4.14 -1.31 -26.05
N SER A 59 5.35 -1.50 -26.59
CA SER A 59 5.55 -1.51 -28.04
C SER A 59 5.20 -2.89 -28.61
N PRO A 60 4.57 -2.97 -29.79
CA PRO A 60 4.36 -4.25 -30.46
C PRO A 60 5.70 -4.91 -30.77
N PRO A 61 5.83 -6.24 -30.60
CA PRO A 61 6.95 -7.00 -31.12
C PRO A 61 7.24 -6.69 -32.60
N ASP A 62 8.51 -6.55 -32.95
CA ASP A 62 8.95 -6.12 -34.30
C ASP A 62 8.56 -7.13 -35.40
N ASP A 63 8.46 -8.41 -35.03
CA ASP A 63 8.17 -9.57 -35.86
C ASP A 63 6.68 -9.74 -36.24
N LEU A 64 5.77 -8.94 -35.68
CA LEU A 64 4.36 -8.98 -36.01
C LEU A 64 4.06 -8.47 -37.43
N ARG A 65 3.16 -9.15 -38.13
CA ARG A 65 2.55 -8.67 -39.38
C ARG A 65 1.83 -7.34 -39.16
N GLU A 66 1.82 -6.47 -40.17
CA GLU A 66 1.15 -5.15 -40.15
C GLU A 66 -0.31 -5.20 -39.67
N ASP A 67 -1.08 -6.19 -40.11
CA ASP A 67 -2.49 -6.35 -39.70
C ASP A 67 -2.62 -6.73 -38.22
N ALA A 68 -1.69 -7.55 -37.71
CA ALA A 68 -1.63 -7.91 -36.30
C ALA A 68 -1.17 -6.71 -35.45
N LYS A 69 -0.24 -5.88 -35.95
CA LYS A 69 0.16 -4.61 -35.32
C LYS A 69 -1.03 -3.65 -35.19
N LYS A 70 -1.90 -3.56 -36.20
CA LYS A 70 -3.13 -2.73 -36.13
C LYS A 70 -4.12 -3.23 -35.09
N LEU A 71 -4.35 -4.53 -35.00
CA LEU A 71 -5.23 -5.12 -33.98
C LEU A 71 -4.66 -4.93 -32.57
N PHE A 72 -3.36 -5.17 -32.40
CA PHE A 72 -2.64 -4.95 -31.14
C PHE A 72 -2.74 -3.49 -30.67
N ASN A 73 -2.53 -2.53 -31.58
CA ASN A 73 -2.64 -1.11 -31.27
C ASN A 73 -4.07 -0.70 -30.89
N ARG A 74 -5.11 -1.29 -31.52
CA ARG A 74 -6.51 -1.05 -31.13
C ARG A 74 -6.81 -1.58 -29.73
N GLU A 75 -6.34 -2.80 -29.43
CA GLU A 75 -6.53 -3.43 -28.12
C GLU A 75 -5.82 -2.63 -27.01
N ILE A 76 -4.57 -2.19 -27.26
CA ILE A 76 -3.84 -1.32 -26.33
C ILE A 76 -4.59 -0.01 -26.09
N GLN A 77 -5.10 0.63 -27.15
CA GLN A 77 -5.82 1.91 -26.99
C GLN A 77 -7.12 1.74 -26.21
N PHE A 78 -7.85 0.65 -26.41
CA PHE A 78 -9.06 0.35 -25.65
C PHE A 78 -8.74 0.09 -24.18
N ASN A 79 -7.77 -0.79 -23.90
CA ASN A 79 -7.34 -1.09 -22.54
C ASN A 79 -6.80 0.15 -21.82
N ARG A 80 -6.05 1.02 -22.52
CA ARG A 80 -5.57 2.28 -21.95
C ARG A 80 -6.69 3.21 -21.50
N ARG A 81 -7.79 3.31 -22.26
CA ARG A 81 -8.95 4.13 -21.85
C ARG A 81 -9.65 3.53 -20.63
N ALA A 82 -9.82 2.21 -20.60
CA ALA A 82 -10.38 1.51 -19.45
C ALA A 82 -9.50 1.68 -18.19
N ASP A 83 -8.18 1.59 -18.34
CA ASP A 83 -7.22 1.83 -17.27
C ASP A 83 -7.34 3.26 -16.74
N ILE A 84 -7.32 4.28 -17.61
CA ILE A 84 -7.46 5.68 -17.15
C ILE A 84 -8.76 5.89 -16.37
N ALA A 85 -9.88 5.32 -16.82
CA ALA A 85 -11.16 5.41 -16.12
C ALA A 85 -11.11 4.71 -14.74
N LEU A 86 -10.54 3.50 -14.67
CA LEU A 86 -10.35 2.78 -13.41
C LEU A 86 -9.44 3.55 -12.45
N SER A 87 -8.31 4.08 -12.93
CA SER A 87 -7.42 4.93 -12.14
C SER A 87 -8.15 6.10 -11.51
N LEU A 88 -9.01 6.78 -12.28
CA LEU A 88 -9.78 7.92 -11.78
C LEU A 88 -10.79 7.49 -10.70
N ILE A 89 -11.48 6.37 -10.89
CA ILE A 89 -12.40 5.81 -9.90
C ILE A 89 -11.66 5.48 -8.60
N PHE A 90 -10.51 4.81 -8.67
CA PHE A 90 -9.73 4.46 -7.48
C PHE A 90 -9.09 5.69 -6.82
N LEU A 91 -8.74 6.72 -7.57
CA LEU A 91 -8.30 8.00 -7.01
C LEU A 91 -9.41 8.65 -6.19
N ILE A 92 -10.63 8.71 -6.73
CA ILE A 92 -11.81 9.22 -6.02
C ILE A 92 -12.08 8.38 -4.77
N LEU A 93 -12.01 7.05 -4.88
CA LEU A 93 -12.18 6.14 -3.76
C LEU A 93 -11.11 6.35 -2.67
N THR A 94 -9.86 6.62 -3.06
CA THR A 94 -8.77 6.95 -2.13
C THR A 94 -9.08 8.25 -1.40
N ALA A 95 -9.49 9.29 -2.12
CA ALA A 95 -9.84 10.58 -1.52
C ALA A 95 -11.02 10.42 -0.55
N ALA A 96 -12.08 9.73 -0.96
CA ALA A 96 -13.24 9.44 -0.12
C ALA A 96 -12.85 8.65 1.14
N TYR A 97 -11.98 7.64 1.00
CA TYR A 97 -11.46 6.86 2.12
C TYR A 97 -10.67 7.71 3.12
N LEU A 98 -9.76 8.57 2.65
CA LEU A 98 -8.98 9.45 3.52
C LEU A 98 -9.85 10.50 4.21
N ILE A 99 -10.84 11.05 3.49
CA ILE A 99 -11.83 11.99 4.05
C ILE A 99 -12.68 11.29 5.12
N ALA A 100 -13.11 10.06 4.90
CA ALA A 100 -13.86 9.29 5.90
C ALA A 100 -13.02 9.07 7.17
N ILE A 101 -11.75 8.68 7.05
CA ILE A 101 -10.86 8.53 8.22
C ILE A 101 -10.69 9.87 8.94
N TYR A 102 -10.49 10.95 8.19
CA TYR A 102 -10.36 12.29 8.77
C TYR A 102 -11.60 12.70 9.55
N HIS A 103 -12.80 12.47 9.00
CA HIS A 103 -14.06 12.89 9.58
C HIS A 103 -14.47 12.06 10.81
N TYR A 104 -14.28 10.74 10.77
CA TYR A 104 -14.72 9.85 11.85
C TYR A 104 -13.67 9.61 12.94
N TRP A 105 -12.39 9.86 12.66
CA TRP A 105 -11.30 9.67 13.62
C TRP A 105 -10.45 10.93 13.77
N ASN A 106 -9.27 10.97 13.17
CA ASN A 106 -8.33 12.08 13.33
C ASN A 106 -7.27 12.09 12.22
N ILE A 107 -6.61 13.25 12.07
CA ILE A 107 -5.57 13.48 11.06
C ILE A 107 -4.32 12.59 11.22
N VAL A 108 -4.01 12.15 12.45
CA VAL A 108 -2.87 11.25 12.68
C VAL A 108 -3.16 9.86 12.09
N LEU A 109 -4.41 9.38 12.19
CA LEU A 109 -4.82 8.12 11.57
C LEU A 109 -4.82 8.21 10.03
N VAL A 110 -5.20 9.37 9.47
CA VAL A 110 -5.04 9.65 8.03
C VAL A 110 -3.57 9.55 7.63
N SER A 111 -2.66 10.11 8.43
CA SER A 111 -1.23 10.05 8.19
C SER A 111 -0.71 8.62 8.22
N SER A 112 -1.18 7.79 9.17
CA SER A 112 -0.89 6.35 9.19
C SER A 112 -1.37 5.65 7.92
N ALA A 113 -2.60 5.93 7.47
CA ALA A 113 -3.17 5.33 6.27
C ALA A 113 -2.35 5.67 5.01
N VAL A 114 -1.95 6.95 4.87
CA VAL A 114 -1.09 7.40 3.77
C VAL A 114 0.28 6.74 3.83
N LEU A 115 0.90 6.65 5.00
CA LEU A 115 2.20 5.99 5.16
C LEU A 115 2.13 4.50 4.80
N VAL A 116 1.06 3.80 5.20
CA VAL A 116 0.82 2.40 4.81
C VAL A 116 0.72 2.29 3.29
N MET A 117 -0.01 3.18 2.61
CA MET A 117 -0.08 3.16 1.14
C MET A 117 1.29 3.39 0.49
N ILE A 118 2.06 4.35 0.99
CA ILE A 118 3.40 4.67 0.48
C ILE A 118 4.38 3.52 0.71
N GLY A 119 4.34 2.90 1.90
CA GLY A 119 5.19 1.75 2.26
C GLY A 119 5.05 0.58 1.30
N ARG A 120 3.92 0.48 0.60
CA ARG A 120 3.57 -0.61 -0.32
C ARG A 120 3.90 -0.33 -1.77
N LEU A 121 4.20 0.93 -2.12
CA LEU A 121 4.60 1.31 -3.49
C LEU A 121 5.81 0.52 -4.01
N PRO A 122 6.88 0.28 -3.23
CA PRO A 122 8.05 -0.48 -3.71
C PRO A 122 7.70 -1.91 -4.14
N ASP A 123 6.84 -2.58 -3.36
CA ASP A 123 6.43 -3.97 -3.62
C ASP A 123 5.53 -4.03 -4.88
N LEU A 124 4.61 -3.08 -5.02
CA LEU A 124 3.72 -2.98 -6.19
C LEU A 124 4.49 -2.66 -7.47
N LEU A 125 5.46 -1.74 -7.40
CA LEU A 125 6.32 -1.42 -8.55
C LEU A 125 7.13 -2.64 -9.00
N TRP A 126 7.59 -3.46 -8.06
CA TRP A 126 8.31 -4.69 -8.39
C TRP A 126 7.38 -5.74 -9.03
N GLU A 127 6.17 -5.92 -8.51
CA GLU A 127 5.17 -6.83 -9.08
C GLU A 127 4.84 -6.45 -10.52
N ILE A 128 4.63 -5.15 -10.79
CA ILE A 128 4.30 -4.68 -12.14
C ILE A 128 5.49 -4.85 -13.10
N ARG A 129 6.72 -4.62 -12.64
CA ARG A 129 7.93 -4.78 -13.48
C ARG A 129 8.24 -6.24 -13.82
N THR A 130 7.99 -7.17 -12.90
CA THR A 130 8.35 -8.58 -13.07
C THR A 130 7.20 -9.43 -13.56
N GLY A 131 5.96 -8.94 -13.47
CA GLY A 131 4.75 -9.71 -13.76
C GLY A 131 4.48 -10.83 -12.74
N GLN A 132 5.29 -10.93 -11.67
CA GLN A 132 5.15 -11.95 -10.64
C GLN A 132 4.61 -11.34 -9.35
N ARG A 133 3.67 -12.03 -8.71
CA ARG A 133 3.19 -11.64 -7.38
C ARG A 133 4.30 -11.82 -6.35
N VAL A 134 4.38 -10.88 -5.41
CA VAL A 134 5.31 -10.97 -4.29
C VAL A 134 4.91 -12.16 -3.40
N THR A 135 5.74 -13.20 -3.39
CA THR A 135 5.65 -14.34 -2.48
C THR A 135 6.87 -14.38 -1.57
N LYS A 136 6.82 -15.16 -0.49
CA LYS A 136 7.98 -15.30 0.43
C LYS A 136 9.25 -15.77 -0.29
N THR A 137 9.12 -16.53 -1.37
CA THR A 137 10.25 -17.03 -2.17
C THR A 137 10.80 -15.98 -3.12
N ASN A 138 9.97 -15.08 -3.62
CA ASN A 138 10.32 -14.11 -4.68
C ASN A 138 10.28 -12.66 -4.16
N MET A 139 10.68 -12.44 -2.91
CA MET A 139 10.64 -11.10 -2.31
C MET A 139 11.76 -10.20 -2.86
N PRO A 140 11.46 -8.96 -3.26
CA PRO A 140 12.48 -8.00 -3.72
C PRO A 140 13.50 -7.72 -2.61
N LYS A 141 14.79 -7.99 -2.87
CA LYS A 141 15.88 -7.79 -1.89
C LYS A 141 16.44 -6.35 -1.86
N GLY A 142 15.82 -5.43 -2.60
CA GLY A 142 16.30 -4.05 -2.77
C GLY A 142 16.12 -3.16 -1.55
N VAL A 143 16.88 -2.06 -1.51
CA VAL A 143 16.81 -1.04 -0.44
C VAL A 143 15.41 -0.45 -0.31
N PHE A 144 14.72 -0.22 -1.44
CA PHE A 144 13.37 0.33 -1.45
C PHE A 144 12.32 -0.57 -0.76
N SER A 145 12.40 -1.90 -0.93
CA SER A 145 11.49 -2.82 -0.23
C SER A 145 11.75 -2.82 1.29
N LYS A 146 13.03 -2.72 1.70
CA LYS A 146 13.38 -2.56 3.12
C LYS A 146 12.82 -1.27 3.72
N ILE A 147 12.89 -0.17 2.98
CA ILE A 147 12.30 1.11 3.41
C ILE A 147 10.78 0.97 3.57
N GLY A 148 10.10 0.32 2.62
CA GLY A 148 8.67 0.04 2.70
C GLY A 148 8.27 -0.69 3.98
N VAL A 149 8.99 -1.77 4.31
CA VAL A 149 8.78 -2.52 5.55
C VAL A 149 9.00 -1.65 6.79
N VAL A 150 10.05 -0.83 6.81
CA VAL A 150 10.29 0.09 7.94
C VAL A 150 9.14 1.11 8.08
N ILE A 151 8.65 1.66 6.98
CA ILE A 151 7.51 2.58 6.98
C ILE A 151 6.26 1.88 7.53
N ASP A 152 5.97 0.65 7.07
CA ASP A 152 4.85 -0.14 7.58
C ASP A 152 4.96 -0.36 9.09
N PHE A 153 6.14 -0.71 9.59
CA PHE A 153 6.35 -0.86 11.04
C PHE A 153 6.21 0.46 11.81
N LEU A 154 6.62 1.59 11.23
CA LEU A 154 6.45 2.91 11.84
C LEU A 154 4.98 3.36 11.89
N THR A 155 4.14 2.84 11.00
CA THR A 155 2.70 3.17 11.03
C THR A 155 1.99 2.57 12.24
N LEU A 156 2.54 1.52 12.85
CA LEU A 156 1.95 0.84 14.01
C LEU A 156 2.01 1.72 15.29
N PRO A 157 3.17 2.27 15.73
CA PRO A 157 3.21 3.21 16.85
C PRO A 157 2.45 4.51 16.54
N LEU A 158 2.41 4.94 15.27
CA LEU A 158 1.63 6.11 14.86
C LEU A 158 0.12 5.87 15.00
N THR A 159 -0.36 4.71 14.57
CA THR A 159 -1.76 4.28 14.73
C THR A 159 -2.13 4.14 16.19
N TRP A 160 -1.22 3.58 17.00
CA TRP A 160 -1.42 3.53 18.45
C TRP A 160 -1.56 4.92 19.05
N TYR A 161 -0.64 5.84 18.74
CA TYR A 161 -0.68 7.21 19.24
C TYR A 161 -1.97 7.94 18.81
N ALA A 162 -2.41 7.73 17.57
CA ALA A 162 -3.67 8.24 17.05
C ALA A 162 -4.87 7.75 17.87
N LEU A 163 -4.89 6.48 18.28
CA LEU A 163 -5.99 5.91 19.05
C LEU A 163 -5.90 6.27 20.53
N TYR A 164 -4.71 6.28 21.12
CA TYR A 164 -4.50 6.56 22.53
C TYR A 164 -4.87 8.00 22.90
N LYS A 165 -4.53 8.97 22.04
CA LYS A 165 -4.74 10.39 22.33
C LYS A 165 -6.13 10.91 21.95
N TRP A 166 -6.80 10.28 20.96
CA TRP A 166 -7.99 10.85 20.33
C TRP A 166 -9.23 9.97 20.39
N VAL A 167 -9.14 8.73 20.88
CA VAL A 167 -10.34 7.92 21.14
C VAL A 167 -10.74 8.14 22.61
N PRO A 168 -11.90 8.77 22.89
CA PRO A 168 -12.40 8.94 24.26
C PRO A 168 -12.73 7.62 24.95
#